data_AF-A0A4U9D3Q6-F1
#
_entry.id   AF-A0A4U9D3Q6-F1
#
_cell.length_a   1.000
_cell.length_b   1.000
_cell.length_c   1.000
_cell.angle_alpha   90.00
_cell.angle_beta   90.00
_cell.angle_gamma   90.00
#
_symmetry.space_group_name_H-M   'P 1'
#
loop_
_entity.id
_entity.type
_entity.pdbx_description
1 polymer ?
#
loop_
_entity_poly.entity_id
_entity_poly.type
_entity_poly.pdbx_seq_one_letter_code
_entity_poly.pdbx_strand_id
1 'polypeptide(L)'
;MLNADAHRVTLAGLSSVGIRLFLVTYDEKGVHTEQSIVVPQMPPASQVLADVMLSHWPIAAWQPQLPKGWTLTDAGDRRELRNARGRLVTEITYLNRKGRREPISIQQHAFGYHITIQYLGD
;
A
#
# COMPACT_ATOMS: atom_id res chain seq x y z
N MET A 1 -9.66 6.65 -0.74
CA MET A 1 -9.19 7.72 -1.64
C MET A 1 -7.73 8.02 -1.37
N LEU A 2 -6.90 8.05 -2.41
CA LEU A 2 -5.48 8.42 -2.35
C LEU A 2 -5.30 9.80 -3.00
N ASN A 3 -4.56 10.69 -2.34
CA ASN A 3 -4.10 11.96 -2.90
C ASN A 3 -2.61 12.10 -2.62
N ALA A 4 -1.84 12.61 -3.59
CA ALA A 4 -0.41 12.79 -3.45
C ALA A 4 0.04 14.04 -4.20
N ASP A 5 0.89 14.83 -3.56
CA ASP A 5 1.61 15.95 -4.15
C ASP A 5 3.10 15.87 -3.77
N ALA A 6 3.88 16.91 -4.09
CA ALA A 6 5.31 16.94 -3.84
C ALA A 6 5.71 16.90 -2.35
N HIS A 7 4.79 17.23 -1.43
CA HIS A 7 5.06 17.41 0.00
C HIS A 7 4.32 16.40 0.89
N ARG A 8 3.21 15.84 0.41
CA ARG A 8 2.40 14.92 1.21
C ARG A 8 1.71 13.84 0.40
N VAL A 9 1.47 12.71 1.07
CA VAL A 9 0.58 11.64 0.62
C VAL A 9 -0.53 11.48 1.66
N THR A 10 -1.77 11.43 1.20
CA THR A 10 -2.93 11.25 2.06
C THR A 10 -3.78 10.09 1.58
N LEU A 11 -4.15 9.19 2.48
CA LEU A 11 -5.02 8.05 2.23
C LEU A 11 -6.20 8.06 3.21
N ALA A 12 -7.40 8.16 2.67
CA ALA A 12 -8.64 8.03 3.42
C ALA A 12 -9.28 6.66 3.17
N GLY A 13 -9.55 5.92 4.25
CA GLY A 13 -10.35 4.71 4.24
C GLY A 13 -11.82 5.06 4.48
N LEU A 14 -12.70 4.63 3.56
CA LEU A 14 -14.15 4.84 3.66
C LEU A 14 -14.86 3.49 3.77
N SER A 15 -15.96 3.44 4.52
CA SER A 15 -16.88 2.30 4.47
C SER A 15 -17.68 2.31 3.17
N SER A 16 -18.39 1.21 2.88
CA SER A 16 -19.28 1.10 1.71
C SER A 16 -20.41 2.14 1.70
N VAL A 17 -20.76 2.71 2.85
CA VAL A 17 -21.78 3.76 3.01
C VAL A 17 -21.18 5.18 3.12
N GLY A 18 -19.88 5.33 2.88
CA GLY A 18 -19.20 6.63 2.85
C GLY A 18 -18.71 7.17 4.19
N ILE A 19 -18.77 6.38 5.27
CA ILE A 19 -18.24 6.79 6.57
C ILE A 19 -16.71 6.76 6.51
N ARG A 20 -16.05 7.85 6.93
CA ARG A 20 -14.60 7.89 7.08
C ARG A 20 -14.18 7.00 8.25
N LEU A 21 -13.42 5.96 7.95
CA LEU A 21 -12.90 5.00 8.92
C LEU A 21 -11.56 5.48 9.48
N PHE A 22 -10.68 5.92 8.58
CA PHE A 22 -9.40 6.52 8.94
C PHE A 22 -8.96 7.55 7.90
N LEU A 23 -8.06 8.43 8.32
CA LEU A 23 -7.23 9.28 7.48
C LEU A 23 -5.79 9.06 7.89
N VAL A 24 -4.90 8.81 6.92
CA VAL A 24 -3.46 8.78 7.17
C VAL A 24 -2.77 9.77 6.23
N THR A 25 -1.90 10.59 6.80
CA THR A 25 -1.09 11.57 6.08
C THR A 25 0.38 11.27 6.33
N TYR A 26 1.15 11.16 5.26
CA TYR A 26 2.60 11.09 5.31
C TYR A 26 3.19 12.38 4.73
N ASP A 27 3.98 13.08 5.53
CA ASP A 27 4.69 14.30 5.17
C ASP A 27 6.10 14.30 5.78
N GLU A 28 6.81 15.41 5.65
CA GLU A 28 8.17 15.59 6.19
C GLU A 28 8.26 15.38 7.71
N LYS A 29 7.15 15.49 8.44
CA LYS A 29 7.09 15.29 9.90
C LYS A 29 6.76 13.84 10.29
N GLY A 30 6.54 12.96 9.31
CA GLY A 30 6.28 11.55 9.51
C GLY A 30 4.86 11.13 9.16
N VAL A 31 4.38 10.06 9.80
CA VAL A 31 3.06 9.46 9.55
C VAL A 31 2.08 9.88 10.62
N HIS A 32 1.02 10.58 10.22
CA HIS A 32 -0.07 11.04 11.09
C HIS A 32 -1.32 10.23 10.78
N THR A 33 -1.93 9.62 11.79
CA THR A 33 -3.13 8.78 11.63
C THR A 33 -4.27 9.32 12.47
N GLU A 34 -5.41 9.57 11.84
CA GLU A 34 -6.69 9.84 12.50
C GLU A 34 -7.60 8.62 12.30
N GLN A 35 -7.98 7.95 13.37
CA GLN A 35 -8.97 6.87 13.33
C GLN A 35 -10.29 7.40 13.86
N SER A 36 -11.33 7.39 13.01
CA SER A 36 -12.63 7.97 13.37
C SER A 36 -13.49 6.99 14.16
N ILE A 37 -13.31 5.68 13.96
CA ILE A 37 -14.04 4.60 14.64
C ILE A 37 -13.11 3.41 14.86
N VAL A 38 -13.21 2.76 16.03
CA VAL A 38 -12.56 1.47 16.27
C VAL A 38 -13.38 0.38 15.60
N VAL A 39 -12.85 -0.16 14.51
CA VAL A 39 -13.47 -1.28 13.79
C VAL A 39 -12.62 -2.52 14.04
N PRO A 40 -13.16 -3.56 14.69
CA PRO A 40 -12.46 -4.83 14.85
C PRO A 40 -11.99 -5.36 13.50
N GLN A 41 -10.79 -5.95 13.45
CA GLN A 41 -10.19 -6.54 12.24
C GLN A 41 -9.77 -5.55 11.14
N MET A 42 -9.85 -4.23 11.40
CA MET A 42 -9.28 -3.26 10.47
C MET A 42 -7.75 -3.30 10.51
N PRO A 43 -7.06 -3.37 9.36
CA PRO A 43 -5.61 -3.24 9.35
C PRO A 43 -5.18 -1.85 9.82
N PRO A 44 -3.99 -1.70 10.42
CA PRO A 44 -3.45 -0.39 10.77
C PRO A 44 -3.38 0.52 9.54
N ALA A 45 -3.89 1.75 9.63
CA ALA A 45 -3.92 2.68 8.50
C ALA A 45 -2.53 2.97 7.92
N SER A 46 -1.51 3.06 8.78
CA SER A 46 -0.11 3.19 8.38
C SER A 46 0.39 2.01 7.56
N GLN A 47 -0.05 0.78 7.86
CA GLN A 47 0.28 -0.41 7.10
C GLN A 47 -0.39 -0.39 5.72
N VAL A 48 -1.66 0.00 5.65
CA VAL A 48 -2.37 0.17 4.37
C VAL A 48 -1.66 1.22 3.51
N LEU A 49 -1.25 2.35 4.09
CA LEU A 49 -0.48 3.36 3.38
C LEU A 49 0.86 2.79 2.87
N ALA A 50 1.60 2.08 3.72
CA ALA A 50 2.87 1.48 3.33
C ALA A 50 2.70 0.50 2.16
N ASP A 51 1.67 -0.36 2.17
CA ASP A 51 1.38 -1.28 1.08
C ASP A 51 1.03 -0.54 -0.23
N VAL A 52 0.25 0.55 -0.15
CA VAL A 52 -0.08 1.40 -1.31
C VAL A 52 1.16 2.12 -1.85
N MET A 53 2.03 2.64 -0.99
CA MET A 53 3.28 3.26 -1.44
C MET A 53 4.24 2.21 -2.04
N LEU A 54 4.31 1.02 -1.44
CA LEU A 54 5.10 -0.10 -1.94
C LEU A 54 4.64 -0.54 -3.33
N SER A 55 3.35 -0.43 -3.64
CA SER A 55 2.82 -0.78 -4.96
C SER A 55 3.14 0.25 -6.05
N HIS A 56 3.33 1.53 -5.70
CA HIS A 56 3.54 2.60 -6.69
C HIS A 56 5.00 3.01 -6.89
N TRP A 57 5.83 3.00 -5.84
CA TRP A 57 7.19 3.52 -5.93
C TRP A 57 8.17 2.54 -6.61
N PRO A 58 9.24 3.02 -7.26
CA PRO A 58 10.27 2.16 -7.85
C PRO A 58 10.94 1.27 -6.81
N ILE A 59 11.30 0.04 -7.18
CA ILE A 59 11.97 -0.92 -6.29
C ILE A 59 13.27 -0.36 -5.68
N ALA A 60 14.01 0.44 -6.47
CA ALA A 60 15.27 1.06 -6.05
C ALA A 60 15.09 2.09 -4.92
N ALA A 61 13.92 2.74 -4.83
CA ALA A 61 13.62 3.64 -3.73
C ALA A 61 13.39 2.89 -2.42
N TRP A 62 12.90 1.65 -2.50
CA TRP A 62 12.54 0.83 -1.33
C TRP A 62 13.66 -0.04 -0.82
N GLN A 63 14.49 -0.62 -1.69
CA GLN A 63 15.53 -1.57 -1.31
C GLN A 63 16.44 -1.10 -0.16
N PRO A 64 16.92 0.16 -0.11
CA PRO A 64 17.77 0.63 1.00
C PRO A 64 17.03 0.75 2.34
N GLN A 65 15.69 0.84 2.30
CA GLN A 65 14.85 1.07 3.47
C GLN A 65 14.33 -0.25 4.08
N LEU A 66 14.57 -1.39 3.41
CA LEU A 66 14.09 -2.68 3.88
C LEU A 66 14.83 -3.12 5.16
N PRO A 67 14.13 -3.74 6.13
CA PRO A 67 14.79 -4.32 7.27
C PRO A 67 15.80 -5.40 6.84
N LYS A 68 16.84 -5.61 7.65
CA LYS A 68 17.89 -6.60 7.34
C LYS A 68 17.31 -7.97 7.00
N GLY A 69 17.75 -8.52 5.87
CA GLY A 69 17.33 -9.84 5.37
C GLY A 69 15.99 -9.86 4.63
N TRP A 70 15.23 -8.77 4.62
CA TRP A 70 14.03 -8.68 3.78
C TRP A 70 14.41 -8.51 2.32
N THR A 71 13.57 -9.06 1.44
CA THR A 71 13.79 -8.99 0.00
C THR A 71 12.55 -8.47 -0.69
N LEU A 72 12.73 -7.53 -1.60
CA LEU A 72 11.70 -7.03 -2.51
C LEU A 72 12.09 -7.40 -3.94
N THR A 73 11.27 -8.21 -4.58
CA THR A 73 11.47 -8.67 -5.97
C THR A 73 10.33 -8.14 -6.85
N ASP A 74 10.66 -7.56 -7.99
CA ASP A 74 9.69 -7.01 -8.95
C ASP A 74 9.93 -7.64 -10.32
N ALA A 75 9.01 -8.47 -10.79
CA ALA A 75 9.15 -9.26 -12.01
C ALA A 75 7.82 -9.35 -12.76
N GLY A 76 7.82 -8.92 -14.02
CA GLY A 76 6.63 -8.95 -14.86
C GLY A 76 5.47 -8.16 -14.26
N ASP A 77 4.35 -8.83 -14.03
CA ASP A 77 3.12 -8.28 -13.45
C ASP A 77 3.04 -8.48 -11.93
N ARG A 78 4.12 -8.91 -11.27
CA ARG A 78 4.11 -9.21 -9.84
C ARG A 78 5.26 -8.55 -9.10
N ARG A 79 4.98 -8.10 -7.88
CA ARG A 79 5.99 -7.71 -6.89
C ARG A 79 5.75 -8.46 -5.60
N GLU A 80 6.84 -8.95 -5.00
CA GLU A 80 6.80 -9.69 -3.76
C GLU A 80 7.72 -9.09 -2.71
N LEU A 81 7.18 -8.89 -1.52
CA LEU A 81 7.94 -8.58 -0.31
C LEU A 81 8.02 -9.84 0.54
N ARG A 82 9.23 -10.30 0.83
CA ARG A 82 9.49 -11.44 1.71
C ARG A 82 10.29 -10.98 2.92
N ASN A 83 9.96 -11.54 4.08
CA ASN A 83 10.69 -11.24 5.31
C ASN A 83 12.06 -11.97 5.35
N ALA A 84 12.83 -11.72 6.42
CA ALA A 84 14.14 -12.33 6.64
C ALA A 84 14.17 -13.87 6.67
N ARG A 85 13.02 -14.54 6.77
CA ARG A 85 12.90 -16.01 6.72
C ARG A 85 12.44 -16.51 5.33
N GLY A 86 12.35 -15.63 4.33
CA GLY A 86 11.85 -15.94 2.99
C GLY A 86 10.33 -16.08 2.88
N ARG A 87 9.58 -15.84 3.97
CA ARG A 87 8.11 -15.93 3.96
C ARG A 87 7.53 -14.74 3.20
N LEU A 88 6.61 -15.01 2.27
CA LEU A 88 5.84 -14.00 1.56
C LEU A 88 4.99 -13.19 2.54
N VAL A 89 5.19 -11.88 2.53
CA VAL A 89 4.47 -10.90 3.36
C VAL A 89 3.46 -10.15 2.51
N THR A 90 3.93 -9.54 1.42
CA THR A 90 3.08 -8.78 0.50
C THR A 90 3.27 -9.31 -0.92
N GLU A 91 2.17 -9.50 -1.62
CA GLU A 91 2.14 -9.72 -3.06
C GLU A 91 1.34 -8.60 -3.72
N ILE A 92 1.87 -8.01 -4.78
CA ILE A 92 1.22 -6.94 -5.54
C ILE A 92 1.09 -7.42 -6.98
N THR A 93 -0.12 -7.39 -7.52
CA THR A 93 -0.37 -7.69 -8.93
C THR A 93 -0.57 -6.40 -9.70
N TYR A 94 0.01 -6.34 -10.89
CA TYR A 94 -0.03 -5.20 -11.80
C TYR A 94 -0.74 -5.57 -13.09
N LEU A 95 -1.29 -4.57 -13.75
CA LEU A 95 -1.78 -4.67 -15.11
C LEU A 95 -1.10 -3.60 -15.96
N ASN A 96 -0.80 -3.93 -17.22
CA ASN A 96 -0.33 -2.94 -18.17
C ASN A 96 -1.54 -2.34 -18.89
N ARG A 97 -1.80 -1.05 -18.65
CA ARG A 97 -2.88 -0.28 -19.29
C ARG A 97 -2.28 0.88 -20.06
N LYS A 98 -2.52 0.93 -21.37
CA LYS A 98 -2.04 2.01 -22.26
C LYS A 98 -0.52 2.25 -22.14
N GLY A 99 0.26 1.18 -21.94
CA GLY A 99 1.72 1.25 -21.78
C GLY A 99 2.20 1.62 -20.37
N ARG A 100 1.28 1.84 -19.41
CA ARG A 100 1.59 2.11 -18.01
C ARG A 100 1.30 0.87 -17.15
N ARG A 101 2.29 0.47 -16.36
CA ARG A 101 2.14 -0.59 -15.35
C ARG A 101 1.51 -0.01 -14.09
N GLU A 102 0.32 -0.50 -13.74
CA GLU A 102 -0.48 0.01 -12.63
C GLU A 102 -0.85 -1.13 -11.68
N PRO A 103 -0.70 -0.97 -10.35
CA PRO A 103 -1.10 -1.99 -9.40
C PRO A 103 -2.63 -2.12 -9.34
N ILE A 104 -3.13 -3.35 -9.41
CA ILE A 104 -4.57 -3.65 -9.37
C ILE A 104 -5.00 -4.37 -8.09
N SER A 105 -4.06 -5.04 -7.42
CA SER A 105 -4.32 -5.71 -6.15
C SER A 105 -3.09 -5.79 -5.27
N ILE A 106 -3.33 -5.86 -3.96
CA ILE A 106 -2.31 -6.10 -2.94
C ILE A 106 -2.82 -7.14 -1.96
N GLN A 107 -2.19 -8.31 -1.91
CA GLN A 107 -2.44 -9.36 -0.93
C GLN A 107 -1.44 -9.23 0.23
N GLN A 108 -1.97 -9.00 1.44
CA GLN A 108 -1.16 -8.85 2.65
C GLN A 108 -1.30 -10.07 3.57
N HIS A 109 -0.33 -10.98 3.49
CA HIS A 109 -0.36 -12.29 4.16
C HIS A 109 -0.08 -12.24 5.66
N ALA A 110 0.62 -11.23 6.17
CA ALA A 110 0.90 -11.11 7.59
C ALA A 110 -0.32 -10.61 8.38
N PHE A 111 -1.16 -9.79 7.76
CA PHE A 111 -2.36 -9.20 8.39
C PHE A 111 -3.69 -9.76 7.86
N GLY A 112 -3.65 -10.61 6.83
CA GLY A 112 -4.81 -11.37 6.38
C GLY A 112 -5.84 -10.58 5.56
N TYR A 113 -5.45 -9.48 4.90
CA TYR A 113 -6.35 -8.68 4.08
C TYR A 113 -5.90 -8.58 2.62
N HIS A 114 -6.81 -8.08 1.79
CA HIS A 114 -6.62 -7.84 0.36
C HIS A 114 -7.14 -6.43 0.04
N ILE A 115 -6.35 -5.67 -0.73
CA ILE A 115 -6.74 -4.38 -1.30
C ILE A 115 -6.94 -4.57 -2.80
N THR A 116 -8.10 -4.17 -3.31
CA THR A 116 -8.34 -4.01 -4.75
C THR A 116 -8.20 -2.53 -5.11
N ILE A 117 -7.46 -2.23 -6.17
CA ILE A 117 -7.24 -0.87 -6.67
C ILE A 117 -8.05 -0.70 -7.95
N GLN A 118 -8.92 0.32 -7.97
CA GLN A 118 -9.71 0.69 -9.12
C GLN A 118 -9.34 2.11 -9.54
N TYR A 119 -9.11 2.29 -10.83
CA TYR A 119 -8.82 3.58 -11.44
C TYR A 119 -10.11 4.15 -12.02
N LEU A 120 -10.43 5.39 -11.65
CA LEU A 120 -11.59 6.11 -12.18
C LEU A 120 -11.16 6.82 -13.47
N GLY A 121 -11.62 6.36 -14.64
CA GLY A 121 -11.29 6.99 -15.93
C GLY A 121 -11.08 6.03 -17.10
N ASP A 122 -11.81 4.93 -17.17
CA ASP A 122 -12.03 4.17 -18.42
C ASP A 122 -13.31 4.67 -19.11
#